data_AF-A0A2V9XUA7-F1
#
_entry.id   AF-A0A2V9XUA7-F1
#
_cell.length_a   1.000
_cell.length_b   1.000
_cell.length_c   1.000
_cell.angle_alpha   90.00
_cell.angle_beta   90.00
_cell.angle_gamma   90.00
#
_symmetry.space_group_name_H-M   'P 1'
#
loop_
_entity.id
_entity.type
_entity.pdbx_description
1 polymer ?
#
loop_
_entity_poly.entity_id
_entity_poly.type
_entity_poly.pdbx_seq_one_letter_code
_entity_poly.pdbx_strand_id
1 'polypeptide(L)'
;MWTPTVLILDAGGVERFRSEGYLPRPEFRAQLAMGLARVDFIHKKFAEADRRYDEIIREHSNTPVAPEAIYWKWVSRYKNTNDHTVLGEAAKELKQYGDSLWAKKASIWAT
;
A
#
# COMPACT_ATOMS: atom_id res chain seq x y z
N MET A 1 -2.59 9.18 -25.13
CA MET A 1 -2.42 8.11 -24.13
C MET A 1 -2.67 6.79 -24.85
N TRP A 2 -1.69 5.87 -24.86
CA TRP A 2 -1.77 4.65 -25.69
C TRP A 2 -1.88 3.36 -24.87
N THR A 3 -1.58 3.40 -23.57
CA THR A 3 -1.77 2.30 -22.62
C THR A 3 -3.09 2.48 -21.85
N PRO A 4 -3.74 1.38 -21.43
CA PRO A 4 -4.83 1.48 -20.48
C PRO A 4 -4.36 2.19 -19.21
N THR A 5 -5.21 3.09 -18.73
CA THR A 5 -4.98 3.80 -17.47
C THR A 5 -6.23 3.68 -16.63
N VAL A 6 -6.05 3.18 -15.42
CA VAL A 6 -7.10 3.12 -14.41
C VAL A 6 -6.80 4.17 -13.36
N LEU A 7 -7.76 5.07 -13.16
CA LEU A 7 -7.70 6.12 -12.16
C LEU A 7 -8.70 5.82 -11.05
N ILE A 8 -8.26 5.96 -9.80
CA ILE A 8 -9.15 5.96 -8.64
C ILE A 8 -9.21 7.39 -8.13
N LEU A 9 -10.42 7.95 -8.24
CA LEU A 9 -10.74 9.29 -7.79
C LEU A 9 -11.41 9.21 -6.42
N ASP A 10 -11.28 10.26 -5.63
CA ASP A 10 -12.11 10.42 -4.45
C ASP A 10 -13.49 11.01 -4.76
N ALA A 11 -14.32 11.19 -3.74
CA ALA A 11 -15.66 11.77 -3.85
C ALA A 11 -15.66 13.21 -4.40
N GLY A 12 -14.53 13.92 -4.34
CA GLY A 12 -14.34 15.24 -4.95
C GLY A 12 -13.89 15.20 -6.40
N GLY A 13 -13.72 14.00 -6.98
CA GLY A 13 -13.20 13.82 -8.33
C GLY A 13 -11.68 13.99 -8.44
N VAL A 14 -10.95 14.07 -7.33
CA VAL A 14 -9.49 14.24 -7.33
C VAL A 14 -8.81 12.87 -7.46
N GLU A 15 -7.86 12.76 -8.38
CA GLU A 15 -7.05 11.55 -8.56
C GLU A 15 -6.23 11.25 -7.29
N ARG A 16 -6.39 10.03 -6.76
CA ARG A 16 -5.68 9.54 -5.57
C ARG A 16 -4.75 8.38 -5.86
N PHE A 17 -5.03 7.64 -6.94
CA PHE A 17 -4.22 6.51 -7.37
C PHE A 17 -4.37 6.28 -8.87
N ARG A 18 -3.29 5.80 -9.47
CA ARG A 18 -3.17 5.56 -10.90
C ARG A 18 -2.44 4.25 -11.13
N SER A 19 -3.00 3.42 -11.99
CA SER A 19 -2.38 2.20 -12.49
C SER A 19 -2.34 2.28 -14.02
N GLU A 20 -1.14 2.18 -14.60
CA GLU A 20 -0.92 2.25 -16.05
C GLU A 20 -0.43 0.90 -16.56
N GLY A 21 -0.92 0.51 -17.74
CA GLY A 21 -0.58 -0.75 -18.38
C GLY A 21 -1.56 -1.88 -18.08
N TYR A 22 -1.40 -2.99 -18.80
CA TYR A 22 -2.22 -4.19 -18.61
C TYR A 22 -1.69 -5.01 -17.44
N LEU A 23 -2.61 -5.53 -16.63
CA LEU A 23 -2.31 -6.44 -15.54
C LEU A 23 -3.19 -7.69 -15.64
N PRO A 24 -2.67 -8.88 -15.30
CA PRO A 24 -3.52 -10.04 -15.10
C PRO A 24 -4.52 -9.80 -13.96
N ARG A 25 -5.58 -10.60 -13.95
CA ARG A 25 -6.72 -10.44 -13.03
C ARG A 25 -6.32 -10.33 -11.54
N PRO A 26 -5.40 -11.15 -11.00
CA PRO A 26 -5.02 -11.06 -9.59
C PRO A 26 -4.33 -9.73 -9.25
N GLU A 27 -3.35 -9.31 -10.05
CA GLU A 27 -2.61 -8.07 -9.86
C GLU A 27 -3.52 -6.85 -10.08
N PHE A 28 -4.42 -6.93 -11.05
CA PHE A 28 -5.40 -5.86 -11.29
C PHE A 28 -6.32 -5.67 -10.08
N ARG A 29 -6.86 -6.76 -9.51
CA ARG A 29 -7.69 -6.69 -8.29
C ARG A 29 -6.89 -6.12 -7.12
N ALA A 30 -5.64 -6.55 -6.95
CA ALA A 30 -4.76 -6.03 -5.90
C ALA A 30 -4.49 -4.53 -6.05
N GLN A 31 -4.29 -4.04 -7.27
CA GLN A 31 -4.11 -2.60 -7.56
C GLN A 31 -5.36 -1.77 -7.27
N LEU A 32 -6.56 -2.29 -7.57
CA LEU A 32 -7.81 -1.63 -7.21
C LEU A 32 -7.97 -1.51 -5.70
N ALA A 33 -7.72 -2.60 -4.97
CA ALA A 33 -7.76 -2.61 -3.51
C ALA A 33 -6.73 -1.63 -2.92
N MET A 34 -5.51 -1.61 -3.48
CA MET A 34 -4.46 -0.66 -3.11
C MET A 34 -4.94 0.77 -3.26
N GLY A 35 -5.54 1.15 -4.40
CA GLY A 35 -6.01 2.50 -4.60
C GLY A 35 -7.12 2.92 -3.63
N LEU A 36 -8.03 2.01 -3.23
CA LEU A 36 -9.02 2.30 -2.18
C LEU A 36 -8.36 2.56 -0.82
N ALA A 37 -7.34 1.78 -0.46
CA ALA A 37 -6.57 2.03 0.76
C ALA A 37 -5.80 3.36 0.72
N ARG A 38 -5.31 3.76 -0.47
CA ARG A 38 -4.70 5.08 -0.70
C ARG A 38 -5.68 6.22 -0.53
N VAL A 39 -6.93 6.07 -0.99
CA VAL A 39 -7.98 7.08 -0.78
C VAL A 39 -8.20 7.31 0.72
N ASP A 40 -8.40 6.24 1.49
CA ASP A 40 -8.59 6.35 2.94
C ASP A 40 -7.38 7.00 3.62
N PHE A 41 -6.17 6.59 3.24
CA PHE A 41 -4.93 7.18 3.75
C PHE A 41 -4.84 8.69 3.49
N ILE A 42 -5.15 9.13 2.26
CA ILE A 42 -5.07 10.55 1.87
C ILE A 42 -6.12 11.39 2.61
N HIS A 43 -7.28 10.82 2.92
CA HIS A 43 -8.28 11.47 3.78
C HIS A 43 -8.03 11.32 5.27
N LYS A 44 -6.83 10.86 5.68
CA LYS A 44 -6.42 10.67 7.08
C LYS A 44 -7.27 9.66 7.86
N LYS A 45 -7.97 8.77 7.15
CA LYS A 45 -8.72 7.64 7.72
C LYS A 45 -7.74 6.48 7.96
N PHE A 46 -6.80 6.70 8.88
CA PHE A 46 -5.62 5.84 9.00
C PHE A 46 -5.97 4.44 9.52
N ALA A 47 -6.97 4.31 10.40
CA ALA A 47 -7.44 3.02 10.88
C ALA A 47 -8.09 2.19 9.76
N GLU A 48 -8.88 2.84 8.91
CA GLU A 48 -9.51 2.23 7.74
C GLU A 48 -8.48 1.85 6.68
N ALA A 49 -7.49 2.72 6.45
CA ALA A 49 -6.38 2.43 5.54
C ALA A 49 -5.57 1.22 6.02
N ASP A 50 -5.19 1.18 7.31
CA ASP A 50 -4.50 0.05 7.94
C ASP A 50 -5.27 -1.28 7.72
N ARG A 51 -6.57 -1.28 8.05
CA ARG A 51 -7.44 -2.45 7.85
C ARG A 51 -7.46 -2.93 6.40
N ARG A 52 -7.52 -2.00 5.43
CA ARG A 52 -7.50 -2.37 4.00
C ARG A 52 -6.14 -2.89 3.55
N TYR A 53 -5.04 -2.34 4.05
CA TYR A 53 -3.72 -2.89 3.75
C TYR A 53 -3.56 -4.30 4.32
N ASP A 54 -4.03 -4.56 5.54
CA ASP A 54 -4.07 -5.92 6.09
C ASP A 54 -4.90 -6.89 5.23
N GLU A 55 -6.05 -6.45 4.72
CA GLU A 55 -6.88 -7.24 3.80
C GLU A 55 -6.14 -7.55 2.48
N ILE A 56 -5.45 -6.56 1.89
CA ILE A 56 -4.63 -6.75 0.69
C ILE A 56 -3.51 -7.76 0.95
N ILE A 57 -2.81 -7.65 2.07
CA ILE A 57 -1.72 -8.57 2.43
C ILE A 57 -2.25 -9.99 2.55
N ARG A 58 -3.42 -10.17 3.18
CA ARG A 58 -4.05 -11.48 3.35
C ARG A 58 -4.54 -12.09 2.04
N GLU A 59 -5.16 -11.29 1.17
CA GLU A 59 -5.82 -11.79 -0.05
C GLU A 59 -4.93 -11.80 -1.30
N HIS A 60 -3.86 -11.00 -1.29
CA HIS A 60 -3.01 -10.73 -2.45
C HIS A 60 -1.51 -10.85 -2.12
N SER A 61 -1.15 -11.66 -1.12
CA SER A 61 0.24 -11.91 -0.67
C SER A 61 1.18 -12.38 -1.77
N ASN A 62 0.66 -13.05 -2.80
CA ASN A 62 1.40 -13.57 -3.95
C ASN A 62 1.58 -12.55 -5.09
N THR A 63 1.05 -11.33 -4.96
CA THR A 63 1.17 -10.28 -5.98
C THR A 63 2.28 -9.28 -5.64
N PRO A 64 2.82 -8.56 -6.62
CA PRO A 64 3.84 -7.52 -6.38
C PRO A 64 3.37 -6.34 -5.50
N VAL A 65 2.07 -6.21 -5.24
CA VAL A 65 1.48 -5.16 -4.39
C VAL A 65 1.70 -5.44 -2.90
N ALA A 66 1.86 -6.72 -2.51
CA ALA A 66 1.99 -7.09 -1.10
C ALA A 66 3.07 -6.31 -0.32
N PRO A 67 4.33 -6.15 -0.80
CA PRO A 67 5.32 -5.35 -0.10
C PRO A 67 4.96 -3.86 -0.03
N GLU A 68 4.22 -3.33 -1.00
CA GLU A 68 3.72 -1.97 -0.93
C GLU A 68 2.66 -1.80 0.16
N ALA A 69 1.72 -2.75 0.24
CA ALA A 69 0.67 -2.75 1.24
C ALA A 69 1.25 -2.85 2.67
N ILE A 70 2.26 -3.71 2.88
CA ILE A 70 2.97 -3.81 4.18
C ILE A 70 3.58 -2.46 4.57
N TYR A 71 4.28 -1.82 3.64
CA TYR A 71 4.90 -0.53 3.92
C TYR A 71 3.85 0.50 4.36
N TRP A 72 2.76 0.65 3.61
CA TRP A 72 1.73 1.63 3.91
C TRP A 72 0.85 1.25 5.11
N LYS A 73 0.70 -0.03 5.44
CA LYS A 73 0.10 -0.51 6.70
C LYS A 73 0.79 0.14 7.89
N TRP A 74 2.11 -0.04 7.99
CA TRP A 74 2.90 0.47 9.11
C TRP A 74 2.99 2.01 9.12
N VAL A 75 3.05 2.66 7.96
CA VAL A 75 2.95 4.12 7.88
C VAL A 75 1.57 4.60 8.37
N SER A 76 0.49 3.89 8.05
CA SER A 76 -0.86 4.23 8.53
C SER A 76 -0.96 4.11 10.05
N ARG A 77 -0.41 3.03 10.63
CA ARG A 77 -0.34 2.86 12.09
C ARG A 77 0.45 3.97 12.76
N TYR A 78 1.63 4.28 12.24
CA TYR A 78 2.42 5.42 12.72
C TYR A 78 1.62 6.73 12.64
N LYS A 79 0.93 7.00 11.54
CA LYS A 79 0.12 8.22 11.39
C LYS A 79 -1.10 8.26 12.34
N ASN A 80 -1.63 7.10 12.70
CA ASN A 80 -2.75 6.99 13.63
C ASN A 80 -2.33 7.16 15.10
N THR A 81 -1.17 6.62 15.48
CA THR A 81 -0.70 6.60 16.89
C THR A 81 0.34 7.66 17.21
N ASN A 82 0.99 8.22 16.18
CA ASN A 82 2.20 9.04 16.27
C ASN A 82 3.39 8.32 16.96
N ASP A 83 3.37 6.99 17.00
CA ASP A 83 4.43 6.18 17.59
C ASP A 83 5.40 5.71 16.51
N HIS A 84 6.60 6.29 16.50
CA HIS A 84 7.64 5.95 15.52
C HIS A 84 8.18 4.52 15.67
N THR A 85 8.04 3.90 16.84
CA THR A 85 8.62 2.58 17.11
C THR A 85 7.99 1.47 16.26
N VAL A 86 6.74 1.67 15.80
CA VAL A 86 6.02 0.71 14.95
C VAL A 86 6.64 0.56 13.56
N LEU A 87 7.42 1.53 13.09
CA LEU A 87 8.03 1.49 11.76
C LEU A 87 9.13 0.43 11.63
N GLY A 88 9.75 0.04 12.74
CA GLY A 88 10.72 -1.06 12.75
C GLY A 88 10.09 -2.41 12.39
N GLU A 89 8.79 -2.59 12.67
CA GLU A 89 8.05 -3.80 12.27
C GLU A 89 7.87 -3.87 10.75
N ALA A 90 7.76 -2.72 10.06
CA ALA A 90 7.73 -2.70 8.60
C ALA A 90 9.02 -3.26 8.01
N ALA A 91 10.17 -2.84 8.55
CA ALA A 91 11.47 -3.34 8.11
C ALA A 91 11.60 -4.85 8.34
N LYS A 92 11.12 -5.35 9.50
CA LYS A 92 11.11 -6.79 9.81
C LYS A 92 10.22 -7.57 8.84
N GLU A 93 8.96 -7.16 8.65
CA GLU A 93 8.02 -7.86 7.75
C GLU A 93 8.48 -7.82 6.29
N LEU A 94 9.12 -6.72 5.85
CA LEU A 94 9.58 -6.58 4.47
C LEU A 94 10.85 -7.36 4.14
N LYS A 95 11.57 -7.91 5.13
CA LYS A 95 12.73 -8.79 4.89
C LYS A 95 12.39 -9.99 4.00
N GLN A 96 11.17 -10.52 4.11
CA GLN A 96 10.73 -11.65 3.27
C GLN A 96 10.58 -11.27 1.79
N TYR A 97 10.49 -9.97 1.48
CA TYR A 97 10.40 -9.43 0.13
C TYR A 97 11.75 -8.95 -0.42
N GLY A 98 12.86 -9.39 0.19
CA GLY A 98 14.23 -9.24 -0.33
C GLY A 98 14.55 -7.83 -0.86
N ASP A 99 14.96 -7.75 -2.12
CA ASP A 99 15.37 -6.52 -2.80
C ASP A 99 14.21 -5.65 -3.33
N SER A 100 12.98 -5.90 -2.89
CA SER A 100 11.84 -5.05 -3.28
C SER A 100 12.10 -3.58 -2.96
N LEU A 101 11.55 -2.69 -3.80
CA LEU A 101 11.66 -1.25 -3.59
C LEU A 101 11.17 -0.84 -2.18
N TRP A 102 10.14 -1.52 -1.67
CA TRP A 102 9.55 -1.21 -0.36
C TRP A 102 10.43 -1.68 0.80
N ALA A 103 11.10 -2.83 0.67
CA ALA A 103 12.12 -3.24 1.63
C ALA A 103 13.26 -2.23 1.70
N LYS A 104 13.71 -1.71 0.54
CA LYS A 104 14.72 -0.64 0.48
C LYS A 104 14.25 0.67 1.11
N LYS A 105 12.98 1.05 0.94
CA LYS A 105 12.39 2.23 1.59
C LYS A 105 12.26 2.06 3.11
N ALA A 106 11.96 0.85 3.58
CA ALA A 106 11.80 0.57 5.00
C ALA A 106 13.12 0.33 5.73
N SER A 107 14.23 0.12 5.02
CA SER A 107 15.53 -0.20 5.63
C SER A 107 16.04 0.88 6.58
N ILE A 108 15.66 2.15 6.36
CA ILE A 108 16.01 3.26 7.27
C ILE A 108 15.34 3.15 8.65
N TRP A 109 14.33 2.29 8.79
CA TRP A 109 13.66 2.00 10.06
C TRP A 109 14.14 0.68 10.68
N ALA A 110 15.05 -0.04 10.01
CA ALA A 110 15.68 -1.21 10.58
C ALA A 110 16.63 -0.75 11.68
N THR A 111 16.14 -0.81 12.93
CA THR A 111 16.95 -0.62 14.14
C THR A 111 17.83 -1.83 14.39
#